data_AF-A0A7C3CBT0-F1
#
_entry.id   AF-A0A7C3CBT0-F1
#
_cell.length_a   1.000
_cell.length_b   1.000
_cell.length_c   1.000
_cell.angle_alpha   90.00
_cell.angle_beta   90.00
_cell.angle_gamma   90.00
#
_symmetry.space_group_name_H-M   'P 1'
#
loop_
_entity.id
_entity.type
_entity.pdbx_description
1 polymer ?
#
loop_
_entity_poly.entity_id
_entity_poly.type
_entity_poly.pdbx_seq_one_letter_code
_entity_poly.pdbx_strand_id
1 'polypeptide(L)'
;MISRFILFSFFILGNSFFTNAQDLTSFFQKTNHFLKIVVHDGQVDYTFVKNNKNIINELTNIIATTSPDNLSPSERKAYLINAYNLLVIKSIADR
;
A
#
# COMPACT_ATOMS: atom_id res chain seq x y z
N MET A 1 37.00 29.21 -3.38
CA MET A 1 36.77 27.75 -3.54
C MET A 1 35.62 27.19 -2.68
N ILE A 2 35.20 27.87 -1.60
CA ILE A 2 34.09 27.45 -0.70
C ILE A 2 32.69 27.59 -1.33
N SER A 3 32.47 28.61 -2.17
CA SER A 3 31.17 28.85 -2.85
C SER A 3 30.72 27.72 -3.80
N ARG A 4 31.65 26.93 -4.35
CA ARG A 4 31.35 25.81 -5.27
C ARG A 4 30.81 24.57 -4.54
N PHE A 5 31.18 24.37 -3.28
CA PHE A 5 30.67 23.27 -2.45
C PHE A 5 29.28 23.57 -1.87
N ILE A 6 28.94 24.85 -1.69
CA ILE A 6 27.60 25.25 -1.20
C ILE A 6 26.52 24.96 -2.26
N LEU A 7 26.82 25.15 -3.55
CA LEU A 7 25.90 24.80 -4.64
C LEU A 7 25.61 23.29 -4.75
N PHE A 8 26.58 22.43 -4.37
CA PHE A 8 26.38 20.98 -4.40
C PHE A 8 25.59 20.48 -3.18
N SER A 9 25.75 21.15 -2.03
CA SER A 9 24.99 20.85 -0.80
C SER A 9 23.50 21.20 -0.93
N PHE A 10 23.15 22.21 -1.75
CA PHE A 10 21.76 22.61 -1.98
C PHE A 10 20.97 21.63 -2.88
N PHE A 11 21.65 20.78 -3.65
CA PHE A 11 21.01 19.79 -4.54
C PHE A 11 20.47 18.55 -3.79
N ILE A 12 20.93 18.30 -2.56
CA ILE A 12 20.55 17.10 -1.79
C ILE A 12 19.26 17.31 -0.97
N LEU A 13 18.83 18.55 -0.74
CA LEU A 13 17.65 18.87 0.08
C LEU A 13 16.30 18.90 -0.68
N GLY A 14 16.31 18.64 -1.99
CA GLY A 14 15.12 18.79 -2.85
C GLY A 14 14.23 17.54 -3.06
N ASN A 15 14.56 16.38 -2.48
CA ASN A 15 13.93 15.11 -2.89
C ASN A 15 12.75 14.63 -2.02
N SER A 16 12.27 15.40 -1.04
CA SER A 16 11.23 14.93 -0.11
C SER A 16 9.80 14.94 -0.66
N PHE A 17 9.57 15.25 -1.93
CA PHE A 17 8.22 15.45 -2.50
C PHE A 17 7.62 14.24 -3.25
N PHE A 18 8.28 13.08 -3.27
CA PHE A 18 7.81 11.88 -4.00
C PHE A 18 7.32 10.72 -3.13
N THR A 19 6.98 10.95 -1.86
CA THR A 19 6.59 9.87 -0.93
C THR A 19 5.33 9.12 -1.36
N ASN A 20 4.33 9.82 -1.92
CA ASN A 20 3.03 9.22 -2.24
C ASN A 20 3.07 8.14 -3.34
N ALA A 21 3.96 8.27 -4.33
CA ALA A 21 4.05 7.31 -5.44
C ALA A 21 4.72 5.99 -5.02
N GLN A 22 5.65 6.07 -4.07
CA GLN A 22 6.32 4.90 -3.51
C GLN A 22 5.35 4.07 -2.65
N ASP A 23 4.51 4.75 -1.86
CA ASP A 23 3.52 4.11 -1.00
C ASP A 23 2.43 3.38 -1.81
N LEU A 24 1.95 3.98 -2.91
CA LEU A 24 0.95 3.35 -3.78
C LEU A 24 1.48 2.10 -4.49
N THR A 25 2.72 2.16 -5.00
CA THR A 25 3.35 1.00 -5.66
C THR A 25 3.54 -0.14 -4.65
N SER A 26 4.00 0.19 -3.44
CA SER A 26 4.15 -0.75 -2.33
C SER A 26 2.81 -1.39 -1.95
N PHE A 27 1.72 -0.62 -1.87
CA PHE A 27 0.38 -1.11 -1.60
C PHE A 27 -0.06 -2.17 -2.62
N PHE A 28 0.12 -1.92 -3.92
CA PHE A 28 -0.25 -2.89 -4.95
C PHE A 28 0.58 -4.16 -4.90
N GLN A 29 1.89 -4.06 -4.67
CA GLN A 29 2.77 -5.23 -4.57
C GLN A 29 2.40 -6.09 -3.35
N LYS A 30 2.22 -5.47 -2.18
CA LYS A 30 1.82 -6.16 -0.95
C LYS A 30 0.45 -6.79 -1.08
N THR A 31 -0.51 -6.10 -1.70
CA THR A 31 -1.86 -6.63 -1.96
C THR A 31 -1.80 -7.85 -2.87
N ASN A 32 -1.08 -7.76 -3.99
CA ASN A 32 -0.92 -8.88 -4.92
C ASN A 32 -0.26 -10.09 -4.25
N HIS A 33 0.77 -9.86 -3.42
CA HIS A 33 1.42 -10.93 -2.66
C HIS A 33 0.46 -11.57 -1.66
N PHE A 34 -0.24 -10.77 -0.86
CA PHE A 34 -1.24 -11.24 0.10
C PHE A 34 -2.33 -12.08 -0.58
N LEU A 35 -2.94 -11.59 -1.65
CA LEU A 35 -4.00 -12.31 -2.36
C LEU A 35 -3.50 -13.64 -2.94
N LYS A 36 -2.26 -13.71 -3.43
CA LYS A 36 -1.66 -14.97 -3.89
C LYS A 36 -1.42 -15.98 -2.76
N ILE A 37 -1.19 -15.51 -1.54
CA ILE A 37 -1.01 -16.38 -0.37
C ILE A 37 -2.37 -16.93 0.07
N VAL A 38 -3.40 -16.08 0.13
CA VAL A 38 -4.65 -16.43 0.81
C VAL A 38 -5.77 -16.87 -0.12
N VAL A 39 -5.63 -16.69 -1.44
CA VAL A 39 -6.65 -17.08 -2.42
C VAL A 39 -6.23 -18.35 -3.13
N HIS A 40 -7.05 -19.39 -3.00
CA HIS A 40 -6.89 -20.68 -3.66
C HIS A 40 -8.20 -21.03 -4.37
N ASP A 41 -8.14 -21.31 -5.68
CA ASP A 41 -9.30 -21.64 -6.51
C ASP A 41 -10.48 -20.66 -6.37
N GLY A 42 -10.17 -19.36 -6.24
CA GLY A 42 -11.15 -18.30 -6.07
C GLY A 42 -11.75 -18.16 -4.66
N GLN A 43 -11.28 -18.96 -3.69
CA GLN A 43 -11.72 -18.94 -2.30
C GLN A 43 -10.63 -18.36 -1.40
N VAL A 44 -11.03 -17.65 -0.33
CA VAL A 44 -10.10 -17.07 0.65
C VAL A 44 -9.90 -18.03 1.83
N ASP A 45 -8.65 -18.35 2.17
CA ASP A 45 -8.29 -19.10 3.37
C ASP A 45 -8.41 -18.20 4.64
N TYR A 46 -9.64 -18.07 5.14
CA TYR A 46 -9.92 -17.30 6.36
C TYR A 46 -9.26 -17.86 7.61
N THR A 47 -8.96 -19.17 7.66
CA THR A 47 -8.26 -19.78 8.79
C THR A 47 -6.82 -19.25 8.85
N PHE A 48 -6.13 -19.24 7.71
CA PHE A 48 -4.80 -18.64 7.61
C PHE A 48 -4.82 -17.16 7.98
N VAL A 49 -5.77 -16.38 7.45
CA VAL A 49 -5.88 -14.94 7.74
C VAL A 49 -6.12 -14.68 9.23
N LYS A 50 -7.00 -15.46 9.87
CA LYS A 50 -7.32 -15.32 11.31
C LYS A 50 -6.12 -15.64 12.20
N ASN A 51 -5.27 -16.60 11.79
CA ASN A 51 -4.05 -16.96 12.51
C ASN A 51 -2.88 -16.00 12.22
N ASN A 52 -2.92 -15.23 11.13
CA ASN A 52 -1.84 -14.35 10.66
C ASN A 52 -2.29 -12.90 10.46
N LYS A 53 -3.09 -12.35 11.39
CA LYS A 53 -3.74 -11.03 11.25
C LYS A 53 -2.80 -9.87 10.95
N ASN A 54 -1.53 -9.96 11.35
CA ASN A 54 -0.54 -8.91 11.13
C ASN A 54 -0.41 -8.52 9.64
N ILE A 55 -0.48 -9.52 8.75
CA ILE A 55 -0.32 -9.29 7.30
C ILE A 55 -1.47 -8.43 6.75
N ILE A 56 -2.71 -8.77 7.11
CA ILE A 56 -3.88 -8.00 6.65
C ILE A 56 -4.01 -6.66 7.39
N ASN A 57 -3.60 -6.59 8.67
CA ASN A 57 -3.61 -5.34 9.43
C ASN A 57 -2.67 -4.30 8.82
N GLU A 58 -1.46 -4.70 8.38
CA GLU A 58 -0.52 -3.81 7.69
C GLU A 58 -1.17 -3.19 6.44
N LEU A 59 -1.80 -4.02 5.60
CA LEU A 59 -2.49 -3.55 4.39
C LEU A 59 -3.64 -2.59 4.72
N THR A 60 -4.44 -2.89 5.75
CA THR A 60 -5.54 -1.99 6.14
C THR A 60 -5.06 -0.70 6.80
N ASN A 61 -3.89 -0.69 7.41
CA ASN A 61 -3.28 0.54 7.91
C ASN A 61 -2.84 1.45 6.76
N ILE A 62 -2.28 0.90 5.68
CA ILE A 62 -1.99 1.65 4.45
C ILE A 62 -3.27 2.25 3.87
N ILE A 63 -4.37 1.49 3.87
CA ILE A 63 -5.68 2.00 3.43
C ILE A 63 -6.13 3.18 4.29
N ALA A 64 -5.97 3.09 5.62
CA ALA A 64 -6.39 4.15 6.54
C ALA A 64 -5.60 5.46 6.38
N THR A 65 -4.37 5.41 5.87
CA THR A 65 -3.49 6.58 5.72
C THR A 65 -3.39 7.13 4.29
N THR A 66 -3.91 6.40 3.29
CA THR A 66 -3.82 6.80 1.88
C THR A 66 -5.08 7.53 1.41
N SER A 67 -4.94 8.75 0.90
CA SER A 67 -6.06 9.44 0.22
C SER A 67 -6.12 9.06 -1.28
N PRO A 68 -7.28 8.65 -1.80
CA PRO A 68 -7.45 8.30 -3.21
C PRO A 68 -7.66 9.50 -4.14
N ASP A 69 -7.82 10.72 -3.62
CA ASP A 69 -8.31 11.88 -4.38
C ASP A 69 -7.34 12.32 -5.48
N ASN A 70 -6.04 12.19 -5.21
CA ASN A 70 -4.97 12.60 -6.12
C ASN A 70 -4.49 11.49 -7.08
N LEU A 71 -5.10 10.30 -7.02
CA LEU A 71 -4.74 9.18 -7.88
C LEU A 71 -5.29 9.36 -9.30
N SER A 72 -4.55 8.90 -10.32
CA SER A 72 -5.10 8.82 -11.68
C SER A 72 -6.36 7.95 -11.70
N PRO A 73 -7.25 8.10 -12.69
CA PRO A 73 -8.49 7.30 -12.75
C PRO A 73 -8.25 5.78 -12.69
N SER A 74 -7.19 5.28 -13.33
CA SER A 74 -6.80 3.87 -13.30
C SER A 74 -6.27 3.43 -11.94
N GLU A 75 -5.39 4.23 -11.33
CA GLU A 75 -4.82 3.94 -10.01
C GLU A 75 -5.91 3.98 -8.94
N ARG A 76 -6.77 5.00 -8.97
CA ARG A 76 -7.90 5.13 -8.04
C ARG A 76 -8.82 3.94 -8.11
N LYS A 77 -9.16 3.49 -9.32
CA LYS A 77 -10.00 2.30 -9.53
C LYS A 77 -9.33 1.05 -8.95
N ALA A 78 -8.06 0.81 -9.27
CA ALA A 78 -7.33 -0.35 -8.77
C ALA A 78 -7.18 -0.32 -7.24
N TYR A 79 -6.87 0.85 -6.68
CA TYR A 79 -6.77 1.09 -5.25
C TYR A 79 -8.09 0.79 -4.53
N LEU A 80 -9.20 1.37 -4.98
CA LEU A 80 -10.51 1.20 -4.34
C LEU A 80 -11.02 -0.25 -4.40
N ILE A 81 -10.83 -0.96 -5.52
CA ILE A 81 -11.22 -2.37 -5.63
C ILE A 81 -10.43 -3.23 -4.64
N ASN A 82 -9.11 -3.03 -4.59
CA ASN A 82 -8.25 -3.75 -3.66
C ASN A 82 -8.58 -3.41 -2.21
N ALA A 83 -8.80 -2.13 -1.90
CA ALA A 83 -9.16 -1.68 -0.56
C ALA A 83 -10.47 -2.32 -0.08
N TYR A 84 -11.50 -2.33 -0.93
CA TYR A 84 -12.77 -2.99 -0.62
C TYR A 84 -12.57 -4.48 -0.30
N ASN A 85 -11.88 -5.22 -1.19
CA ASN A 85 -11.65 -6.65 -0.99
C ASN A 85 -10.89 -6.95 0.31
N LEU A 86 -9.84 -6.17 0.60
CA LEU A 86 -9.06 -6.32 1.83
C LEU A 86 -9.88 -6.03 3.09
N LEU A 87 -10.69 -4.97 3.08
CA LEU A 87 -11.57 -4.62 4.19
C LEU A 87 -12.64 -5.69 4.44
N VAL A 88 -13.22 -6.26 3.37
CA VAL A 88 -14.16 -7.37 3.49
C VAL A 88 -13.48 -8.61 4.10
N ILE A 89 -12.32 -9.01 3.58
CA ILE A 89 -11.58 -10.16 4.10
C ILE A 89 -11.26 -9.96 5.59
N LYS A 90 -10.76 -8.77 5.96
CA LYS A 90 -10.49 -8.41 7.37
C LYS A 90 -11.75 -8.53 8.22
N SER A 91 -12.87 -7.96 7.76
CA SER A 91 -14.12 -7.97 8.51
C SER A 91 -14.65 -9.39 8.77
N ILE A 92 -14.42 -10.33 7.85
CA ILE A 92 -14.81 -11.74 8.02
C ILE A 92 -13.84 -12.45 8.96
N ALA A 93 -12.53 -12.22 8.81
CA ALA A 93 -11.51 -12.83 9.67
C ALA A 93 -11.55 -12.33 11.14
N ASP A 94 -12.11 -11.14 11.36
CA ASP A 94 -12.29 -10.55 12.69
C ASP A 94 -13.58 -11.00 13.40
N ARG A 95 -14.50 -11.68 12.70
CA ARG A 95 -15.65 -12.36 13.34
C ARG A 95 -15.20 -13.62 14.09
#